data_AF-A0A2W0BEE7-F1
#
_entry.id   AF-A0A2W0BEE7-F1
#
_cell.length_a   1.000
_cell.length_b   1.000
_cell.length_c   1.000
_cell.angle_alpha   90.00
_cell.angle_beta   90.00
_cell.angle_gamma   90.00
#
_symmetry.space_group_name_H-M   'P 1'
#
loop_
_entity.id
_entity.type
_entity.pdbx_description
1 polymer ?
#
loop_
_entity_poly.entity_id
_entity_poly.type
_entity_poly.pdbx_seq_one_letter_code
_entity_poly.pdbx_strand_id
1 'polypeptide(L)'
;MTIKAVRGTRDLLPPETELWNRVEQTAREVFALYNFSEIRTPIFEDTQLFARGVGEATDIVSKEMYTWEDRARAQSEKAQSLTLRPENTAGVVRAYIEHKLWERPGLQKLYYIGPQFRRERPQKGRYRQFYQIGAEVIGPSSAGSESPARDAEVLEMLVMLLNRLEIKDWSLELNSVGSPNSRPLYNEALQKALSGVVERMCVDCQRRAVTNPL
;
A
#
# COMPACT_ATOMS: atom_id res chain seq x y z
N MET A 1 6.40 35.19 -14.70
CA MET A 1 6.88 34.01 -13.94
C MET A 1 6.21 32.78 -14.52
N THR A 2 6.98 31.74 -14.85
CA THR A 2 6.43 30.49 -15.39
C THR A 2 6.21 29.51 -14.26
N ILE A 3 4.97 29.00 -14.12
CA ILE A 3 4.61 27.98 -13.13
C ILE A 3 5.17 26.62 -13.60
N LYS A 4 5.68 25.81 -12.67
CA LYS A 4 6.28 24.49 -12.95
C LYS A 4 5.62 23.41 -12.10
N ALA A 5 5.77 22.15 -12.52
CA ALA A 5 5.35 20.99 -11.73
C ALA A 5 5.97 20.99 -10.33
N VAL A 6 5.22 20.48 -9.35
CA VAL A 6 5.68 20.38 -7.97
C VAL A 6 6.85 19.40 -7.91
N ARG A 7 7.92 19.75 -7.17
CA ARG A 7 9.07 18.86 -7.01
C ARG A 7 8.62 17.50 -6.49
N GLY A 8 9.00 16.43 -7.21
CA GLY A 8 8.63 15.05 -6.91
C GLY A 8 7.37 14.56 -7.61
N THR A 9 6.72 15.39 -8.43
CA THR A 9 5.71 14.98 -9.42
C THR A 9 6.27 15.17 -10.83
N ARG A 10 5.64 14.57 -11.83
CA ARG A 10 6.00 14.72 -13.24
C ARG A 10 4.78 14.61 -14.13
N ASP A 11 4.81 15.33 -15.24
CA ASP A 11 3.88 15.12 -16.33
C ASP A 11 4.32 13.88 -17.11
N LEU A 12 3.38 13.00 -17.45
CA LEU A 12 3.60 11.89 -18.36
C LEU A 12 3.18 12.34 -19.75
N LEU A 13 4.13 12.41 -20.67
CA LEU A 13 3.94 12.98 -22.00
C LEU A 13 4.23 11.93 -23.08
N PRO A 14 3.66 12.05 -24.29
CA PRO A 14 4.08 11.22 -25.41
C PRO A 14 5.59 11.38 -25.69
N PRO A 15 6.32 10.28 -26.01
CA PRO A 15 5.85 8.91 -26.17
C PRO A 15 5.85 8.08 -24.87
N GLU A 16 6.26 8.64 -23.72
CA GLU A 16 6.30 7.90 -22.44
C GLU A 16 4.94 7.26 -22.11
N THR A 17 3.85 7.96 -22.38
CA THR A 17 2.48 7.46 -22.18
C THR A 17 2.18 6.15 -22.91
N GLU A 18 2.84 5.85 -24.04
CA GLU A 18 2.66 4.58 -24.75
C GLU A 18 3.16 3.39 -23.92
N LEU A 19 4.30 3.55 -23.25
CA LEU A 19 4.84 2.53 -22.35
C LEU A 19 3.93 2.32 -21.14
N TRP A 20 3.39 3.41 -20.57
CA TRP A 20 2.43 3.33 -19.48
C TRP A 20 1.18 2.55 -19.88
N ASN A 21 0.60 2.90 -21.03
CA ASN A 21 -0.57 2.22 -21.56
C ASN A 21 -0.30 0.72 -21.82
N ARG A 22 0.88 0.36 -22.34
CA ARG A 22 1.30 -1.04 -22.50
C ARG A 22 1.31 -1.78 -21.17
N VAL A 23 1.99 -1.23 -20.15
CA VAL A 23 2.07 -1.86 -18.82
C VAL A 23 0.69 -2.04 -18.20
N GLU A 24 -0.12 -0.99 -18.26
CA GLU A 24 -1.48 -0.97 -17.74
C GLU A 24 -2.42 -1.95 -18.44
N GLN A 25 -2.30 -2.09 -19.76
CA GLN A 25 -3.09 -3.03 -20.54
C GLN A 25 -2.70 -4.48 -20.23
N THR A 26 -1.40 -4.79 -20.20
CA THR A 26 -0.90 -6.12 -19.84
C THR A 26 -1.32 -6.51 -18.43
N ALA A 27 -1.30 -5.58 -17.47
CA ALA A 27 -1.80 -5.83 -16.13
C ALA A 27 -3.27 -6.24 -16.13
N ARG A 28 -4.14 -5.48 -16.82
CA ARG A 28 -5.58 -5.79 -16.91
C ARG A 28 -5.85 -7.16 -17.53
N GLU A 29 -5.10 -7.51 -18.58
CA GLU A 29 -5.18 -8.82 -19.21
C GLU A 29 -4.79 -9.95 -18.25
N VAL A 30 -3.69 -9.79 -17.52
CA VAL A 30 -3.26 -10.78 -16.52
C VAL A 30 -4.30 -10.90 -15.40
N PHE A 31 -4.74 -9.80 -14.79
CA PHE A 31 -5.77 -9.84 -13.73
C PHE A 31 -7.05 -10.57 -14.17
N ALA A 32 -7.50 -10.36 -15.41
CA ALA A 32 -8.67 -11.03 -15.96
C ALA A 32 -8.50 -12.57 -16.01
N LEU A 33 -7.29 -13.07 -16.31
CA LEU A 33 -7.00 -14.51 -16.33
C LEU A 33 -7.14 -15.17 -14.95
N TYR A 34 -6.91 -14.41 -13.87
CA TYR A 34 -7.05 -14.88 -12.47
C TYR A 34 -8.40 -14.55 -11.84
N ASN A 35 -9.35 -14.07 -12.65
CA ASN A 35 -10.69 -13.66 -12.22
C ASN A 35 -10.66 -12.50 -11.19
N PHE A 36 -9.71 -11.58 -11.33
CA PHE A 36 -9.70 -10.32 -10.57
C PHE A 36 -10.55 -9.27 -11.27
N SER A 37 -11.33 -8.53 -10.50
CA SER A 37 -12.18 -7.43 -10.98
C SER A 37 -11.63 -6.07 -10.53
N GLU A 38 -11.79 -5.04 -11.36
CA GLU A 38 -11.27 -3.71 -11.05
C GLU A 38 -12.08 -3.07 -9.92
N ILE A 39 -11.39 -2.46 -8.94
CA ILE A 39 -11.96 -1.55 -7.96
C ILE A 39 -11.28 -0.19 -8.06
N ARG A 40 -12.09 0.88 -7.98
CA ARG A 40 -11.59 2.26 -7.96
C ARG A 40 -12.08 2.96 -6.70
N THR A 41 -11.14 3.30 -5.84
CA THR A 41 -11.37 4.07 -4.62
C THR A 41 -11.05 5.55 -4.83
N PRO A 42 -11.64 6.46 -4.04
CA PRO A 42 -11.29 7.88 -4.05
C PRO A 42 -9.78 8.14 -3.88
N ILE A 43 -9.33 9.29 -4.39
CA ILE A 43 -7.93 9.74 -4.27
C ILE A 43 -7.61 10.23 -2.85
N PHE A 44 -8.60 10.69 -2.12
CA PHE A 44 -8.47 11.10 -0.73
C PHE A 44 -9.56 10.48 0.12
N GLU A 45 -9.23 10.23 1.37
CA GLU A 45 -10.09 9.57 2.34
C GLU A 45 -10.00 10.31 3.68
N ASP A 46 -10.86 9.95 4.63
CA ASP A 46 -10.71 10.40 6.01
C ASP A 46 -9.35 9.94 6.55
N THR A 47 -8.62 10.85 7.21
CA THR A 47 -7.26 10.58 7.69
C THR A 47 -7.21 9.41 8.68
N GLN A 48 -8.29 9.16 9.44
CA GLN A 48 -8.34 8.05 10.37
C GLN A 48 -8.24 6.69 9.68
N LEU A 49 -8.64 6.58 8.40
CA LEU A 49 -8.54 5.35 7.63
C LEU A 49 -7.08 4.88 7.55
N PHE A 50 -6.17 5.78 7.18
CA PHE A 50 -4.76 5.45 7.03
C PHE A 50 -4.04 5.36 8.38
N ALA A 51 -4.40 6.23 9.34
CA ALA A 51 -3.81 6.20 10.67
C ALA A 51 -4.02 4.86 11.38
N ARG A 52 -5.24 4.29 11.27
CA ARG A 52 -5.57 2.98 11.84
C ARG A 52 -5.11 1.80 10.99
N GLY A 53 -5.23 1.91 9.66
CA GLY A 53 -4.96 0.80 8.74
C GLY A 53 -3.47 0.50 8.55
N VAL A 54 -2.66 1.54 8.36
CA VAL A 54 -1.20 1.39 8.11
C VAL A 54 -0.41 1.29 9.42
N GLY A 55 -0.94 1.90 10.49
CA GLY A 55 -0.35 1.92 11.82
C GLY A 55 0.41 3.22 12.11
N GLU A 56 0.10 3.83 13.25
CA GLU A 56 0.60 5.14 13.67
C GLU A 56 2.13 5.23 13.79
N ALA A 57 2.78 4.12 14.10
CA ALA A 57 4.23 4.06 14.27
C ALA A 57 5.03 4.02 12.95
N THR A 58 4.35 3.90 11.80
CA THR A 58 5.01 3.87 10.49
C THR A 58 5.48 5.27 10.07
N ASP A 59 6.56 5.34 9.30
CA ASP A 59 7.00 6.62 8.72
C ASP A 59 5.93 7.20 7.76
N ILE A 60 5.15 6.33 7.11
CA ILE A 60 4.03 6.74 6.24
C ILE A 60 3.06 7.62 7.02
N VAL A 61 2.50 7.10 8.13
CA VAL A 61 1.50 7.82 8.92
C VAL A 61 2.14 8.99 9.67
N SER A 62 3.32 8.81 10.24
CA SER A 62 3.92 9.83 11.12
C SER A 62 4.49 11.04 10.39
N LYS A 63 4.96 10.90 9.13
CA LYS A 63 5.72 11.95 8.44
C LYS A 63 5.37 12.14 6.97
N GLU A 64 4.81 11.14 6.30
CA GLU A 64 4.73 11.15 4.84
C GLU A 64 3.33 11.42 4.26
N MET A 65 2.26 11.49 5.07
CA MET A 65 0.92 11.78 4.54
C MET A 65 0.73 13.24 4.10
N TYR A 66 0.08 13.43 2.96
CA TYR A 66 -0.46 14.72 2.51
C TYR A 66 -1.86 14.91 3.11
N THR A 67 -1.93 15.61 4.24
CA THR A 67 -3.16 15.80 5.03
C THR A 67 -3.57 17.28 5.07
N TRP A 68 -4.87 17.56 4.99
CA TRP A 68 -5.45 18.89 5.15
C TRP A 68 -6.81 18.83 5.83
N GLU A 69 -7.24 19.95 6.40
CA GLU A 69 -8.61 20.10 6.88
C GLU A 69 -9.53 20.50 5.73
N ASP A 70 -10.69 19.84 5.64
CA ASP A 70 -11.73 20.26 4.71
C ASP A 70 -12.29 21.61 5.14
N ARG A 71 -11.99 22.65 4.37
CA ARG A 71 -12.38 24.04 4.64
C ARG A 71 -13.90 24.21 4.80
N ALA A 72 -14.71 23.45 4.06
CA ALA A 72 -16.17 23.53 4.17
C ALA A 72 -16.68 22.99 5.51
N ARG A 73 -15.97 22.01 6.08
CA ARG A 73 -16.26 21.41 7.40
C ARG A 73 -15.49 22.07 8.54
N ALA A 74 -14.45 22.84 8.26
CA ALA A 74 -13.58 23.46 9.26
C ALA A 74 -14.31 24.44 10.19
N GLN A 75 -15.43 25.01 9.75
CA GLN A 75 -16.30 25.88 10.55
C GLN A 75 -17.52 25.15 11.14
N SER A 76 -17.65 23.84 10.90
CA SER A 76 -18.70 23.02 11.51
C SER A 76 -18.23 22.43 12.85
N GLU A 77 -19.16 21.96 13.69
CA GLU A 77 -18.85 21.32 14.98
C GLU A 77 -17.90 20.11 14.87
N LYS A 78 -17.77 19.54 13.68
CA LYS A 78 -16.88 18.42 13.39
C LYS A 78 -15.96 18.75 12.21
N ALA A 79 -14.79 19.31 12.51
CA ALA A 79 -13.72 19.44 11.54
C ALA A 79 -13.37 18.07 10.94
N GLN A 80 -13.25 18.00 9.62
CA GLN A 80 -12.90 16.78 8.91
C GLN A 80 -11.47 16.88 8.37
N SER A 81 -10.65 15.89 8.70
CA SER A 81 -9.26 15.80 8.25
C SER A 81 -9.17 14.80 7.09
N LEU A 82 -8.75 15.26 5.93
CA LEU A 82 -8.63 14.48 4.70
C LEU A 82 -7.16 14.23 4.36
N THR A 83 -6.89 13.08 3.78
CA THR A 83 -5.53 12.69 3.36
C THR A 83 -5.55 12.12 1.95
N LEU A 84 -4.63 12.57 1.08
CA LEU A 84 -4.36 11.91 -0.20
C LEU A 84 -3.83 10.51 0.09
N ARG A 85 -4.38 9.50 -0.58
CA ARG A 85 -4.04 8.10 -0.31
C ARG A 85 -2.52 7.82 -0.48
N PRO A 86 -1.82 7.32 0.55
CA PRO A 86 -0.42 6.93 0.46
C PRO A 86 -0.22 5.47 0.01
N GLU A 87 -1.31 4.70 0.02
CA GLU A 87 -1.49 3.31 -0.40
C GLU A 87 -2.99 3.08 -0.65
N ASN A 88 -3.38 1.93 -1.22
CA ASN A 88 -4.78 1.69 -1.60
C ASN A 88 -5.47 0.51 -0.91
N THR A 89 -4.74 -0.40 -0.26
CA THR A 89 -5.27 -1.52 0.52
C THR A 89 -6.28 -1.05 1.56
N ALA A 90 -5.99 -0.01 2.37
CA ALA A 90 -6.97 0.47 3.35
C ALA A 90 -8.23 1.03 2.68
N GLY A 91 -8.10 1.72 1.55
CA GLY A 91 -9.23 2.18 0.74
C GLY A 91 -10.07 1.03 0.20
N VAL A 92 -9.44 -0.06 -0.26
CA VAL A 92 -10.12 -1.27 -0.74
C VAL A 92 -10.87 -1.96 0.40
N VAL A 93 -10.24 -2.13 1.56
CA VAL A 93 -10.89 -2.73 2.75
C VAL A 93 -12.06 -1.86 3.22
N ARG A 94 -11.92 -0.54 3.23
CA ARG A 94 -13.01 0.39 3.54
C ARG A 94 -14.17 0.23 2.56
N ALA A 95 -13.90 0.18 1.25
CA ALA A 95 -14.93 -0.05 0.24
C ALA A 95 -15.59 -1.43 0.35
N TYR A 96 -14.81 -2.46 0.68
CA TYR A 96 -15.31 -3.80 0.97
C TYR A 96 -16.30 -3.78 2.14
N ILE A 97 -15.96 -3.05 3.22
CA ILE A 97 -16.79 -2.87 4.42
C ILE A 97 -18.04 -2.00 4.13
N GLU A 98 -17.87 -0.88 3.45
CA GLU A 98 -18.95 0.08 3.17
C GLU A 98 -20.03 -0.51 2.25
N HIS A 99 -19.62 -1.27 1.25
CA HIS A 99 -20.52 -1.82 0.23
C HIS A 99 -20.89 -3.29 0.47
N LYS A 100 -20.64 -3.82 1.67
CA LYS A 100 -21.06 -5.17 2.05
C LYS A 100 -20.58 -6.25 1.09
N LEU A 101 -19.35 -6.11 0.58
CA LEU A 101 -18.84 -7.05 -0.43
C LEU A 101 -18.67 -8.48 0.11
N TRP A 102 -18.65 -8.68 1.45
CA TRP A 102 -18.69 -10.00 2.07
C TRP A 102 -20.03 -10.74 1.92
N GLU A 103 -21.12 -10.04 1.58
CA GLU A 103 -22.41 -10.68 1.27
C GLU A 103 -22.39 -11.35 -0.11
N ARG A 104 -21.42 -10.99 -0.96
CA ARG A 104 -21.22 -11.68 -2.24
C ARG A 104 -20.58 -13.05 -2.00
N PRO A 105 -21.05 -14.11 -2.66
CA PRO A 105 -20.47 -15.44 -2.50
C PRO A 105 -18.98 -15.49 -2.85
N GLY A 106 -18.23 -16.27 -2.07
CA GLY A 106 -16.83 -16.58 -2.37
C GLY A 106 -15.85 -15.45 -2.05
N LEU A 107 -14.66 -15.56 -2.65
CA LEU A 107 -13.59 -14.58 -2.50
C LEU A 107 -13.81 -13.39 -3.43
N GLN A 108 -13.61 -12.18 -2.89
CA GLN A 108 -13.53 -10.95 -3.68
C GLN A 108 -12.08 -10.75 -4.10
N LYS A 109 -11.79 -11.05 -5.36
CA LYS A 109 -10.50 -10.80 -6.00
C LYS A 109 -10.54 -9.45 -6.70
N LEU A 110 -9.88 -8.45 -6.14
CA LEU A 110 -9.96 -7.06 -6.55
C LEU A 110 -8.59 -6.54 -6.98
N TYR A 111 -8.53 -5.76 -8.05
CA TYR A 111 -7.31 -5.06 -8.44
C TYR A 111 -7.55 -3.58 -8.64
N TYR A 112 -6.49 -2.78 -8.50
CA TYR A 112 -6.55 -1.33 -8.73
C TYR A 112 -5.29 -0.85 -9.44
N ILE A 113 -5.43 0.22 -10.21
CA ILE A 113 -4.35 0.91 -10.91
C ILE A 113 -4.54 2.40 -10.69
N GLY A 114 -3.53 3.09 -10.16
CA GLY A 114 -3.63 4.53 -10.01
C GLY A 114 -2.57 5.19 -9.12
N PRO A 115 -2.67 6.52 -8.96
CA PRO A 115 -1.68 7.30 -8.25
C PRO A 115 -1.81 7.17 -6.73
N GLN A 116 -0.67 7.32 -6.05
CA GLN A 116 -0.47 7.32 -4.61
C GLN A 116 0.46 8.49 -4.23
N PHE A 117 0.35 8.97 -3.00
CA PHE A 117 1.02 10.21 -2.58
C PHE A 117 1.76 10.06 -1.25
N ARG A 118 3.06 10.34 -1.24
CA ARG A 118 3.89 10.35 -0.03
C ARG A 118 4.83 11.53 -0.02
N ARG A 119 4.97 12.23 1.11
CA ARG A 119 5.87 13.39 1.32
C ARG A 119 7.32 12.97 1.50
N GLU A 120 7.75 11.97 0.75
CA GLU A 120 9.13 11.52 0.75
C GLU A 120 10.06 12.58 0.15
N ARG A 121 11.32 12.57 0.58
CA ARG A 121 12.36 13.34 -0.09
C ARG A 121 12.61 12.70 -1.46
N PRO A 122 12.38 13.42 -2.58
CA PRO A 122 12.52 12.81 -3.91
C PRO A 122 13.96 12.33 -4.15
N GLN A 123 14.08 11.07 -4.57
CA GLN A 123 15.32 10.38 -4.92
C GLN A 123 15.06 9.49 -6.14
N LYS A 124 16.09 8.84 -6.70
CA LYS A 124 15.89 7.89 -7.81
C LYS A 124 14.92 6.79 -7.37
N GLY A 125 13.80 6.65 -8.08
CA GLY A 125 12.73 5.69 -7.75
C GLY A 125 11.76 6.12 -6.63
N ARG A 126 11.97 7.28 -5.97
CA ARG A 126 11.09 7.81 -4.93
C ARG A 126 10.45 9.13 -5.39
N TYR A 127 9.16 9.07 -5.69
CA TYR A 127 8.36 10.22 -6.12
C TYR A 127 7.32 10.59 -5.06
N ARG A 128 6.88 11.86 -5.07
CA ARG A 128 5.80 12.32 -4.20
C ARG A 128 4.43 11.95 -4.70
N GLN A 129 4.29 11.84 -6.02
CA GLN A 129 3.19 11.16 -6.69
C GLN A 129 3.80 10.02 -7.49
N PHE A 130 3.44 8.79 -7.15
CA PHE A 130 3.83 7.57 -7.84
C PHE A 130 2.59 6.76 -8.17
N TYR A 131 2.73 5.69 -8.93
CA TYR A 131 1.62 4.88 -9.40
C TYR A 131 1.83 3.44 -8.99
N GLN A 132 0.76 2.78 -8.60
CA GLN A 132 0.78 1.38 -8.20
C GLN A 132 -0.28 0.60 -8.97
N ILE A 133 0.05 -0.66 -9.20
CA ILE A 133 -0.85 -1.73 -9.59
C ILE A 133 -0.88 -2.68 -8.40
N GLY A 134 -2.06 -2.91 -7.83
CA GLY A 134 -2.21 -3.74 -6.64
C GLY A 134 -3.37 -4.71 -6.76
N ALA A 135 -3.30 -5.75 -5.93
CA ALA A 135 -4.20 -6.89 -5.94
C ALA A 135 -4.58 -7.25 -4.50
N GLU A 136 -5.86 -7.49 -4.26
CA GLU A 136 -6.40 -7.84 -2.94
C GLU A 136 -7.32 -9.05 -3.09
N VAL A 137 -7.11 -10.08 -2.27
CA VAL A 137 -7.99 -11.25 -2.17
C VAL A 137 -8.63 -11.24 -0.79
N ILE A 138 -9.91 -10.89 -0.72
CA ILE A 138 -10.62 -10.67 0.55
C ILE A 138 -11.84 -11.57 0.60
N GLY A 139 -12.09 -12.22 1.74
CA GLY A 139 -13.28 -13.03 1.94
C GLY A 139 -13.26 -13.77 3.29
N PRO A 140 -14.33 -14.52 3.60
CA PRO A 140 -14.39 -15.32 4.81
C PRO A 140 -13.46 -16.55 4.70
N SER A 141 -12.96 -17.03 5.84
CA SER A 141 -12.09 -18.22 5.90
C SER A 141 -12.77 -19.46 5.31
N SER A 142 -14.11 -19.53 5.37
CA SER A 142 -14.92 -20.58 4.73
C SER A 142 -14.84 -20.59 3.19
N ALA A 143 -14.48 -19.46 2.57
CA ALA A 143 -14.18 -19.36 1.14
C ALA A 143 -12.69 -19.59 0.82
N GLY A 144 -11.88 -19.95 1.83
CA GLY A 144 -10.45 -20.21 1.69
C GLY A 144 -9.58 -18.95 1.64
N SER A 145 -10.02 -17.83 2.21
CA SER A 145 -9.23 -16.58 2.21
C SER A 145 -7.91 -16.69 2.98
N GLU A 146 -7.85 -17.56 3.98
CA GLU A 146 -6.64 -17.85 4.78
C GLU A 146 -5.80 -19.00 4.20
N SER A 147 -6.17 -19.54 3.03
CA SER A 147 -5.41 -20.62 2.41
C SER A 147 -4.09 -20.08 1.84
N PRO A 148 -2.94 -20.73 2.11
CA PRO A 148 -1.66 -20.36 1.49
C PRO A 148 -1.66 -20.49 -0.04
N ALA A 149 -2.66 -21.20 -0.60
CA ALA A 149 -2.88 -21.25 -2.04
C ALA A 149 -3.31 -19.89 -2.63
N ARG A 150 -3.78 -18.94 -1.81
CA ARG A 150 -4.08 -17.56 -2.24
C ARG A 150 -2.81 -16.73 -2.36
N ASP A 151 -1.91 -16.84 -1.40
CA ASP A 151 -0.58 -16.24 -1.45
C ASP A 151 0.18 -16.74 -2.70
N ALA A 152 0.20 -18.06 -2.91
CA ALA A 152 0.83 -18.67 -4.08
C ALA A 152 0.21 -18.21 -5.41
N GLU A 153 -1.11 -18.07 -5.48
CA GLU A 153 -1.82 -17.57 -6.66
C GLU A 153 -1.43 -16.11 -6.99
N VAL A 154 -1.35 -15.23 -5.98
CA VAL A 154 -0.93 -13.83 -6.19
C VAL A 154 0.52 -13.74 -6.62
N LEU A 155 1.40 -14.56 -6.05
CA LEU A 155 2.81 -14.63 -6.43
C LEU A 155 2.98 -15.11 -7.88
N GLU A 156 2.25 -16.16 -8.28
CA GLU A 156 2.31 -16.69 -9.63
C GLU A 156 1.73 -15.69 -10.65
N MET A 157 0.65 -14.99 -10.31
CA MET A 157 0.11 -13.87 -11.11
C MET A 157 1.13 -12.74 -11.29
N LEU A 158 1.87 -12.36 -10.25
CA LEU A 158 2.94 -11.37 -10.34
C LEU A 158 4.05 -11.83 -11.29
N VAL A 159 4.46 -13.10 -11.20
CA VAL A 159 5.44 -13.71 -12.11
C VAL A 159 4.94 -13.69 -13.56
N MET A 160 3.67 -14.04 -13.80
CA MET A 160 3.06 -13.96 -15.11
C MET A 160 3.08 -12.54 -15.68
N LEU A 161 2.77 -11.53 -14.86
CA LEU A 161 2.82 -10.13 -15.26
C LEU A 161 4.23 -9.71 -15.66
N LEU A 162 5.24 -10.01 -14.84
CA LEU A 162 6.64 -9.69 -15.14
C LEU A 162 7.11 -10.35 -16.45
N ASN A 163 6.75 -11.62 -16.66
CA ASN A 163 7.08 -12.37 -17.87
C ASN A 163 6.41 -11.76 -19.12
N ARG A 164 5.12 -11.39 -19.04
CA ARG A 164 4.38 -10.74 -20.14
C ARG A 164 4.94 -9.36 -20.49
N LEU A 165 5.49 -8.66 -19.49
CA LEU A 165 6.19 -7.39 -19.66
C LEU A 165 7.66 -7.54 -20.07
N GLU A 166 8.14 -8.78 -20.22
CA GLU A 166 9.52 -9.10 -20.61
C GLU A 166 10.57 -8.55 -19.63
N ILE A 167 10.19 -8.36 -18.36
CA ILE A 167 11.09 -7.94 -17.29
C ILE A 167 11.93 -9.14 -16.88
N LYS A 168 13.25 -9.01 -17.03
CA LYS A 168 14.25 -10.04 -16.72
C LYS A 168 15.00 -9.67 -15.45
N ASP A 169 15.81 -10.62 -14.96
CA ASP A 169 16.77 -10.41 -13.86
C ASP A 169 16.12 -9.97 -12.54
N TRP A 170 14.97 -10.55 -12.21
CA TRP A 170 14.31 -10.40 -10.90
C TRP A 170 14.50 -11.64 -10.04
N SER A 171 14.45 -11.46 -8.72
CA SER A 171 14.41 -12.54 -7.72
C SER A 171 13.18 -12.39 -6.84
N LEU A 172 12.56 -13.52 -6.47
CA LEU A 172 11.47 -13.54 -5.50
C LEU A 172 12.01 -13.84 -4.10
N GLU A 173 11.90 -12.87 -3.20
CA GLU A 173 12.24 -13.02 -1.78
C GLU A 173 10.96 -13.26 -0.98
N LEU A 174 10.90 -14.38 -0.25
CA LEU A 174 9.74 -14.75 0.56
C LEU A 174 10.11 -14.74 2.05
N ASN A 175 9.19 -14.23 2.85
CA ASN A 175 9.31 -14.19 4.31
C ASN A 175 7.92 -14.32 4.96
N SER A 176 7.88 -14.65 6.25
CA SER A 176 6.67 -14.59 7.08
C SER A 176 6.93 -13.75 8.31
N VAL A 177 6.02 -12.82 8.61
CA VAL A 177 6.04 -12.02 9.86
C VAL A 177 5.34 -12.75 11.02
N GLY A 178 4.92 -13.99 10.80
CA GLY A 178 4.27 -14.84 11.79
C GLY A 178 2.82 -14.43 12.10
N SER A 179 2.36 -14.82 13.28
CA SER A 179 1.00 -14.58 13.78
C SER A 179 0.99 -13.60 14.95
N PRO A 180 -0.20 -13.14 15.39
CA PRO A 180 -0.32 -12.33 16.60
C PRO A 180 0.27 -13.00 17.86
N ASN A 181 0.41 -14.33 17.88
CA ASN A 181 0.98 -15.07 19.00
C ASN A 181 2.51 -15.18 18.93
N SER A 182 3.10 -15.27 17.73
CA SER A 182 4.55 -15.39 17.58
C SER A 182 5.26 -14.02 17.58
N ARG A 183 4.59 -12.97 17.12
CA ARG A 183 5.15 -11.63 16.99
C ARG A 183 5.63 -11.03 18.33
N PRO A 184 4.89 -11.14 19.46
CA PRO A 184 5.36 -10.65 20.74
C PRO A 184 6.64 -11.35 21.22
N LEU A 185 6.72 -12.67 21.05
CA LEU A 185 7.90 -13.47 21.42
C LEU A 185 9.13 -13.08 20.61
N TYR A 186 8.96 -12.83 19.31
CA TYR A 186 10.03 -12.35 18.46
C TYR A 186 10.49 -10.94 18.86
N ASN A 187 9.55 -10.03 19.15
CA ASN A 187 9.88 -8.68 19.61
C ASN A 187 10.68 -8.69 20.91
N GLU A 188 10.32 -9.53 21.87
CA GLU A 188 11.05 -9.69 23.14
C GLU A 188 12.49 -10.19 22.88
N ALA A 189 12.64 -11.22 22.06
CA ALA A 189 13.94 -11.77 21.70
C ALA A 189 14.82 -10.72 20.98
N LEU A 190 14.23 -9.95 20.06
CA LEU A 190 14.91 -8.89 19.33
C LEU A 190 15.32 -7.74 20.24
N GLN A 191 14.44 -7.28 21.14
CA GLN A 191 14.77 -6.26 22.13
C GLN A 191 15.93 -6.70 23.03
N LYS A 192 15.91 -7.95 23.49
CA LYS A 192 17.01 -8.52 24.29
C LYS A 192 18.32 -8.53 23.50
N ALA A 193 18.30 -8.94 22.24
CA ALA A 193 19.48 -8.96 21.37
C ALA A 193 20.04 -7.55 21.10
N LEU A 194 19.16 -6.54 20.97
CA LEU A 194 19.55 -5.15 20.71
C LEU A 194 20.01 -4.39 21.96
N SER A 195 19.67 -4.85 23.16
CA SER A 195 19.93 -4.13 24.43
C SER A 195 21.38 -3.68 24.61
N GLY A 196 22.36 -4.48 24.19
CA GLY A 196 23.79 -4.15 24.31
C GLY A 196 24.35 -3.21 23.24
N VAL A 197 23.56 -2.89 22.20
CA VAL A 197 24.00 -2.06 21.06
C VAL A 197 23.10 -0.86 20.80
N VAL A 198 21.91 -0.78 21.41
CA VAL A 198 20.88 0.22 21.11
C VAL A 198 21.42 1.65 21.24
N GLU A 199 22.20 1.96 22.28
CA GLU A 199 22.78 3.30 22.50
C GLU A 199 23.75 3.73 21.39
N ARG A 200 24.31 2.77 20.64
CA ARG A 200 25.22 3.04 19.51
C ARG A 200 24.48 3.20 18.18
N MET A 201 23.18 2.94 18.14
CA MET A 201 22.37 3.09 16.94
C MET A 201 21.94 4.56 16.73
N CYS A 202 21.45 4.89 15.55
CA CYS A 202 20.89 6.22 15.32
C CYS A 202 19.60 6.43 16.12
N VAL A 203 19.20 7.68 16.33
CA VAL A 203 18.04 8.06 17.17
C VAL A 203 16.75 7.36 16.73
N ASP A 204 16.53 7.19 15.42
CA ASP A 204 15.32 6.54 14.93
C ASP A 204 15.33 5.02 15.21
N CYS A 205 16.48 4.35 15.06
CA CYS A 205 16.65 2.96 15.43
C CYS A 205 16.48 2.74 16.94
N GLN A 206 16.98 3.64 17.78
CA GLN A 206 16.78 3.61 19.23
C GLN A 206 15.29 3.67 19.59
N ARG A 207 14.55 4.59 18.96
CA ARG A 207 13.09 4.71 19.12
C ARG A 207 12.37 3.44 18.65
N ARG A 208 12.69 2.93 17.46
CA ARG A 208 12.07 1.74 16.89
C ARG A 208 12.32 0.48 17.71
N ALA A 209 13.51 0.33 18.30
CA ALA A 209 13.83 -0.79 19.18
C ALA A 209 12.81 -0.94 20.33
N VAL A 210 12.23 0.18 20.78
CA VAL A 210 11.18 0.18 21.81
C VAL A 210 9.77 0.07 21.22
N THR A 211 9.45 0.87 20.19
CA THR A 211 8.06 1.04 19.74
C THR A 211 7.59 -0.01 18.72
N ASN A 212 8.47 -0.42 17.81
CA ASN A 212 8.21 -1.43 16.79
C ASN A 212 9.56 -1.93 16.25
N PRO A 213 10.18 -2.93 16.93
CA PRO A 213 11.52 -3.39 16.61
C PRO A 213 11.58 -4.18 15.29
N LEU A 214 10.43 -4.62 14.78
CA LEU A 214 10.27 -5.22 13.45
C LEU A 214 10.34 -4.19 12.31
#